data_AF-A0A0M4GFU8-F1
#
_entry.id   AF-A0A0M4GFU8-F1
#
_cell.length_a   1.000
_cell.length_b   1.000
_cell.length_c   1.000
_cell.angle_alpha   90.00
_cell.angle_beta   90.00
_cell.angle_gamma   90.00
#
_symmetry.space_group_name_H-M   'P 1'
#
loop_
_entity.id
_entity.type
_entity.pdbx_description
1 polymer ?
#
loop_
_entity_poly.entity_id
_entity_poly.type
_entity_poly.pdbx_seq_one_letter_code
_entity_poly.pdbx_strand_id
1 'polypeptide(L)'
;MKRYITFIMAFLLVIIHNNARAENEGYDIVAKSNKENITLYAKKMNDLYYDFKLDFKGEVYSRPFWINVANNITYAPQIFYEDIKTFRSKNY
;
A
#
# COMPACT_ATOMS: atom_id res chain seq x y z
N MET A 1 -37.38 -5.46 -4.48
CA MET A 1 -36.56 -4.23 -4.67
C MET A 1 -35.35 -4.16 -3.74
N LYS A 2 -35.51 -4.27 -2.40
CA LYS A 2 -34.37 -4.23 -1.44
C LYS A 2 -33.22 -5.20 -1.78
N ARG A 3 -33.52 -6.45 -2.14
CA ARG A 3 -32.52 -7.48 -2.48
C ARG A 3 -31.63 -7.09 -3.68
N TYR A 4 -32.19 -6.46 -4.70
CA TYR A 4 -31.45 -5.99 -5.88
C TYR A 4 -30.56 -4.79 -5.55
N ILE A 5 -31.05 -3.87 -4.71
CA ILE A 5 -30.24 -2.73 -4.24
C ILE A 5 -29.02 -3.24 -3.46
N THR A 6 -29.19 -4.26 -2.61
CA THR A 6 -28.07 -4.89 -1.89
C THR A 6 -27.04 -5.50 -2.84
N PHE A 7 -27.49 -6.18 -3.90
CA PHE A 7 -26.57 -6.74 -4.91
C PHE A 7 -25.83 -5.65 -5.70
N ILE A 8 -26.52 -4.58 -6.12
CA ILE A 8 -25.89 -3.45 -6.81
C ILE A 8 -24.85 -2.78 -5.92
N MET A 9 -25.17 -2.58 -4.63
CA MET A 9 -24.25 -1.95 -3.70
C MET A 9 -23.02 -2.83 -3.41
N ALA A 10 -23.21 -4.14 -3.29
CA ALA A 10 -22.09 -5.09 -3.18
C ALA A 10 -21.20 -5.09 -4.42
N PHE A 11 -21.81 -5.02 -5.61
CA PHE A 11 -21.08 -4.99 -6.88
C PHE A 11 -20.24 -3.71 -7.04
N LEU A 12 -20.78 -2.55 -6.62
CA LEU A 12 -20.05 -1.28 -6.63
C LEU A 12 -18.82 -1.31 -5.71
N LEU A 13 -18.91 -1.95 -4.54
CA LEU A 13 -17.77 -2.09 -3.61
C LEU A 13 -16.62 -2.92 -4.21
N VAL A 14 -16.93 -3.93 -5.03
CA VAL A 14 -15.91 -4.75 -5.71
C VAL A 14 -15.19 -3.95 -6.81
N ILE A 15 -15.91 -3.09 -7.55
CA ILE A 15 -15.33 -2.28 -8.63
C ILE A 15 -14.36 -1.23 -8.08
N ILE A 16 -14.69 -0.57 -6.98
CA ILE A 16 -13.84 0.48 -6.37
C ILE A 16 -12.48 -0.08 -5.97
N HIS A 17 -12.44 -1.32 -5.45
CA HIS A 17 -11.20 -1.98 -5.04
C HIS A 17 -10.28 -2.34 -6.22
N ASN A 18 -10.84 -2.59 -7.41
CA ASN A 18 -10.05 -2.91 -8.60
C ASN A 18 -9.33 -1.69 -9.19
N ASN A 19 -9.80 -0.46 -8.95
CA ASN A 19 -9.17 0.75 -9.50
C ASN A 19 -7.75 0.97 -8.95
N ALA A 20 -7.50 0.59 -7.69
CA ALA A 20 -6.15 0.64 -7.10
C ALA A 20 -5.15 -0.24 -7.86
N ARG A 21 -5.62 -1.29 -8.55
CA ARG A 21 -4.78 -2.16 -9.39
C ARG A 21 -4.38 -1.48 -10.70
N ALA A 22 -5.28 -0.69 -11.30
CA ALA A 22 -5.02 0.05 -12.53
C ALA A 22 -4.03 1.22 -12.32
N GLU A 23 -4.03 1.85 -11.14
CA GLU A 23 -3.06 2.90 -10.79
C GLU A 23 -1.60 2.39 -10.70
N ASN A 24 -1.42 1.08 -10.58
CA ASN A 24 -0.13 0.43 -10.35
C ASN A 24 0.34 -0.44 -11.54
N GLU A 25 -0.20 -0.22 -12.75
CA GLU A 25 0.31 -0.88 -13.96
C GLU A 25 1.81 -0.60 -14.15
N GLY A 26 2.58 -1.67 -14.41
CA GLY A 26 4.03 -1.62 -14.53
C GLY A 26 4.82 -1.64 -13.21
N TYR A 27 4.15 -1.82 -12.07
CA TYR A 27 4.79 -2.01 -10.77
C TYR A 27 4.57 -3.45 -10.25
N ASP A 28 5.61 -4.01 -9.64
CA ASP A 28 5.58 -5.29 -8.95
C ASP A 28 5.21 -5.11 -7.48
N ILE A 29 4.49 -6.08 -6.90
CA ILE A 29 4.29 -6.16 -5.45
C ILE A 29 5.59 -6.69 -4.83
N VAL A 30 6.28 -5.85 -4.07
CA VAL A 30 7.55 -6.21 -3.43
C VAL A 30 7.42 -6.58 -1.96
N ALA A 31 6.35 -6.12 -1.30
CA ALA A 31 5.99 -6.55 0.04
C ALA A 31 4.51 -6.35 0.31
N LYS A 32 3.93 -7.18 1.18
CA LYS A 32 2.53 -7.07 1.60
C LYS A 32 2.38 -7.41 3.08
N SER A 33 1.62 -6.60 3.80
CA SER A 33 1.11 -6.90 5.14
C SER A 33 -0.39 -7.15 5.07
N ASN A 34 -0.80 -8.41 5.22
CA ASN A 34 -2.22 -8.78 5.23
C ASN A 34 -2.94 -8.28 6.48
N LYS A 35 -2.24 -8.16 7.61
CA LYS A 35 -2.82 -7.73 8.89
C LYS A 35 -3.34 -6.29 8.82
N GLU A 36 -2.55 -5.41 8.22
CA GLU A 36 -2.80 -3.97 8.21
C GLU A 36 -3.27 -3.48 6.82
N ASN A 37 -3.50 -4.42 5.88
CA ASN A 37 -3.83 -4.17 4.48
C ASN A 37 -2.90 -3.14 3.81
N ILE A 38 -1.60 -3.37 3.91
CA ILE A 38 -0.55 -2.51 3.36
C ILE A 38 0.11 -3.25 2.20
N THR A 39 0.24 -2.59 1.05
CA THR A 39 0.95 -3.16 -0.10
C THR A 39 2.02 -2.19 -0.57
N LEU A 40 3.25 -2.67 -0.71
CA LEU A 40 4.37 -1.92 -1.27
C LEU A 40 4.62 -2.38 -2.70
N TYR A 41 4.61 -1.42 -3.61
CA TYR A 41 4.86 -1.61 -5.02
C TYR A 41 6.18 -0.93 -5.43
N ALA A 42 6.86 -1.50 -6.43
CA ALA A 42 8.06 -0.90 -7.03
C ALA A 42 8.22 -1.35 -8.49
N LYS A 43 8.93 -0.56 -9.29
CA LYS A 43 9.39 -0.98 -10.62
C LYS A 43 10.68 -1.76 -10.51
N LYS A 44 10.80 -2.88 -11.22
CA LYS A 44 12.05 -3.63 -11.32
C LYS A 44 12.83 -3.22 -12.57
N MET A 45 14.08 -2.81 -12.41
CA MET A 45 15.02 -2.52 -13.51
C MET A 45 16.40 -3.06 -13.13
N ASN A 46 17.01 -3.90 -13.98
CA ASN A 46 18.34 -4.48 -13.73
C ASN A 46 18.45 -5.14 -12.34
N ASP A 47 17.45 -5.93 -11.96
CA ASP A 47 17.34 -6.60 -10.65
C ASP A 47 17.24 -5.70 -9.42
N LEU A 48 17.12 -4.39 -9.62
CA LEU A 48 16.93 -3.42 -8.55
C LEU A 48 15.50 -2.84 -8.60
N TYR A 49 14.96 -2.56 -7.42
CA TYR A 49 13.64 -1.96 -7.26
C TYR A 49 13.74 -0.45 -7.11
N TYR A 50 12.92 0.27 -7.87
CA TYR A 50 12.86 1.73 -7.92
C TYR A 50 11.42 2.23 -7.94
N ASP A 51 11.24 3.55 -7.82
CA ASP A 51 9.94 4.21 -7.97
C ASP A 51 8.87 3.57 -7.06
N PHE A 52 9.06 3.69 -5.75
CA PHE A 52 8.20 3.02 -4.79
C PHE A 52 6.83 3.71 -4.66
N LYS A 53 5.78 2.90 -4.54
CA LYS A 53 4.42 3.32 -4.18
C LYS A 53 3.91 2.50 -3.01
N LEU A 54 3.27 3.15 -2.06
CA LEU A 54 2.68 2.52 -0.88
C LEU A 54 1.17 2.65 -0.94
N ASP A 55 0.46 1.53 -1.04
CA ASP A 55 -0.98 1.48 -0.77
C ASP A 55 -1.17 1.23 0.72
N PHE A 56 -1.73 2.23 1.39
CA PHE A 56 -1.98 2.22 2.82
C PHE A 56 -3.37 2.76 3.10
N LYS A 57 -4.23 1.94 3.72
CA LYS A 57 -5.62 2.29 4.06
C LYS A 57 -6.46 2.78 2.86
N GLY A 58 -6.15 2.31 1.65
CA GLY A 58 -6.87 2.66 0.43
C GLY A 58 -6.39 3.95 -0.24
N GLU A 59 -5.33 4.57 0.26
CA GLU A 59 -4.64 5.68 -0.39
C GLU A 59 -3.28 5.23 -0.93
N VAL A 60 -2.93 5.71 -2.12
CA VAL A 60 -1.63 5.43 -2.76
C VAL A 60 -0.69 6.61 -2.53
N TYR A 61 0.36 6.37 -1.75
CA TYR A 61 1.44 7.32 -1.50
C TYR A 61 2.59 7.03 -2.46
N SER A 62 2.83 7.97 -3.38
CA SER A 62 3.96 7.90 -4.31
C SER A 62 5.22 8.53 -3.69
N ARG A 63 6.40 7.96 -3.98
CA ARG A 63 7.71 8.49 -3.56
C ARG A 63 7.85 8.64 -2.03
N PRO A 64 7.72 7.55 -1.26
CA PRO A 64 7.99 7.58 0.17
C PRO A 64 9.44 8.01 0.44
N PHE A 65 9.64 8.91 1.40
CA PHE A 65 10.91 9.60 1.65
C PHE A 65 11.97 8.76 2.36
N TRP A 66 11.64 7.53 2.77
CA TRP A 66 12.47 6.71 3.66
C TRP A 66 13.35 5.66 2.96
N ILE A 67 13.09 5.33 1.69
CA ILE A 67 13.63 4.11 1.07
C ILE A 67 15.07 4.28 0.54
N ASN A 68 15.60 5.51 0.52
CA ASN A 68 16.93 5.81 -0.02
C ASN A 68 18.12 5.31 0.83
N VAL A 69 17.94 5.03 2.12
CA VAL A 69 19.08 4.80 3.05
C VAL A 69 19.66 3.38 2.95
N ALA A 70 18.95 2.44 2.32
CA ALA A 70 19.38 1.06 2.26
C ALA A 70 20.26 0.80 1.01
N ASN A 71 21.54 1.15 1.12
CA ASN A 71 22.53 1.04 0.03
C ASN A 71 22.89 -0.41 -0.35
N ASN A 72 22.33 -1.42 0.31
CA ASN A 72 22.59 -2.84 0.06
C ASN A 72 21.44 -3.68 0.61
N ILE A 73 20.45 -4.05 -0.21
CA ILE A 73 19.40 -5.00 0.19
C ILE A 73 19.42 -6.19 -0.78
N THR A 74 20.09 -7.27 -0.37
CA THR A 74 20.02 -8.60 -1.00
C THR A 74 18.77 -9.39 -0.63
N TYR A 75 17.87 -8.81 0.16
CA TYR A 75 16.67 -9.44 0.72
C TYR A 75 15.38 -8.73 0.30
N ALA A 76 14.25 -9.46 0.31
CA ALA A 76 12.95 -8.85 0.07
C ALA A 76 12.59 -7.87 1.20
N PRO A 77 12.00 -6.70 0.91
CA PRO A 77 11.58 -5.75 1.93
C PRO A 77 10.51 -6.35 2.85
N GLN A 78 10.61 -6.04 4.16
CA GLN A 78 9.60 -6.40 5.16
C GLN A 78 8.87 -5.14 5.64
N ILE A 79 7.56 -5.23 5.83
CA ILE A 79 6.73 -4.10 6.29
C ILE A 79 6.48 -4.26 7.80
N PHE A 80 6.95 -3.30 8.58
CA PHE A 80 6.59 -3.13 9.98
C PHE A 80 5.69 -1.90 10.11
N TYR A 81 4.55 -2.05 10.79
CA TYR A 81 3.60 -0.97 11.04
C TYR A 81 3.35 -0.84 12.54
N GLU A 82 3.53 0.37 13.05
CA GLU A 82 3.25 0.76 14.42
C GLU A 82 2.46 2.08 14.40
N ASP A 83 1.30 2.10 15.05
CA ASP A 83 0.52 3.33 15.21
C ASP A 83 1.15 4.15 16.34
N ILE A 84 1.83 5.24 15.99
CA ILE A 84 2.51 6.13 16.94
C ILE A 84 1.50 7.08 17.61
N LYS A 85 0.32 6.58 18.00
CA LYS A 85 -0.75 7.36 18.62
C LYS A 85 -0.52 7.66 20.11
N THR A 86 0.75 7.85 20.49
CA THR A 86 1.14 8.04 21.89
C THR A 86 2.27 9.05 22.04
N PHE A 87 2.12 10.26 21.48
CA PHE A 87 2.98 11.39 21.86
C PHE A 87 2.26 12.75 21.79
N ARG A 88 1.07 12.83 22.40
CA ARG A 88 0.47 14.14 22.72
C ARG A 88 -0.38 14.06 23.99
N SER A 89 0.24 13.69 25.10
CA SER A 89 -0.32 13.90 26.45
C SER A 89 0.79 13.79 27.50
N LYS A 90 1.51 14.89 27.68
CA LYS A 90 2.18 15.38 28.92
C LYS A 90 3.32 16.28 28.51
N ASN A 91 3.08 17.58 28.63
CA ASN A 91 4.03 18.68 28.88
C ASN A 91 3.50 19.93 28.18
N TYR A 92 2.51 20.58 28.80
CA TYR A 92 2.46 22.03 29.05
C TYR A 92 1.55 22.25 30.27
#